data_AF-A0AAP9QZU5-F1
#
_entry.id   AF-A0AAP9QZU5-F1
#
_cell.length_a   1.000
_cell.length_b   1.000
_cell.length_c   1.000
_cell.angle_alpha   90.00
_cell.angle_beta   90.00
_cell.angle_gamma   90.00
#
_symmetry.space_group_name_H-M   'P 1'
#
loop_
_entity.id
_entity.type
_entity.pdbx_description
1 polymer ?
#
loop_
_entity_poly.entity_id
_entity_poly.type
_entity_poly.pdbx_seq_one_letter_code
_entity_poly.pdbx_strand_id
1 'polypeptide(L)'
;MTEHFPALSHETLAAANLIGDWLAQDDLPQNAQLQIAVLAGNAVIPTIDAACRLAAQRQIPLLISGGIGHSTTFLYDAVRKHPHYQALQVEGRPESHILADIAEQFWQIPGDRIVVEDRSTNCGENAWFTRRLLEERGLDHTSGVVIQDPTMQRRTMATFARVWQEAPAQPQWWSYPGCSPRLENSAAGLRFSGDDSGLWPVGRYLALLLGELPRLLDNAQGYGPNGKGFITHVDFPRDVSVAWQCLREDTLLNEALNARSLG
;
A
#
# COMPACT_ATOMS: atom_id res chain seq x y z
N MET A 1 -9.66 -21.55 6.12
CA MET A 1 -10.80 -21.13 6.96
C MET A 1 -10.97 -19.64 6.74
N THR A 2 -12.08 -19.21 6.17
CA THR A 2 -12.43 -17.79 6.05
C THR A 2 -12.50 -17.21 7.45
N GLU A 3 -11.79 -16.10 7.68
CA GLU A 3 -11.85 -15.39 8.94
C GLU A 3 -13.30 -14.91 9.16
N HIS A 4 -13.96 -15.39 10.21
CA HIS A 4 -15.27 -14.87 10.59
C HIS A 4 -15.05 -13.61 11.42
N PHE A 5 -15.44 -12.44 10.92
CA PHE A 5 -15.39 -11.17 11.65
C PHE A 5 -16.83 -10.70 11.93
N PRO A 6 -17.17 -10.26 13.16
CA PRO A 6 -18.55 -9.87 13.47
C PRO A 6 -19.01 -8.69 12.61
N ALA A 7 -20.31 -8.64 12.31
CA ALA A 7 -20.89 -7.49 11.63
C ALA A 7 -20.68 -6.21 12.47
N LEU A 8 -20.42 -5.10 11.78
CA LEU A 8 -20.25 -3.79 12.41
C LEU A 8 -21.55 -3.00 12.41
N SER A 9 -21.65 -2.01 13.30
CA SER A 9 -22.72 -1.01 13.21
C SER A 9 -22.65 -0.28 11.86
N HIS A 10 -23.77 0.30 11.41
CA HIS A 10 -23.77 1.08 10.17
C HIS A 10 -22.78 2.25 10.21
N GLU A 11 -22.65 2.89 11.38
CA GLU A 11 -21.74 4.03 11.59
C GLU A 11 -20.28 3.59 11.54
N THR A 12 -19.91 2.53 12.26
CA THR A 12 -18.54 1.98 12.26
C THR A 12 -18.14 1.48 10.88
N LEU A 13 -19.05 0.83 10.16
CA LEU A 13 -18.82 0.38 8.79
C LEU A 13 -18.58 1.56 7.84
N ALA A 14 -19.41 2.60 7.92
CA ALA A 14 -19.25 3.80 7.12
C ALA A 14 -17.93 4.52 7.44
N ALA A 15 -17.56 4.60 8.72
CA ALA A 15 -16.29 5.17 9.17
C ALA A 15 -15.08 4.39 8.64
N ALA A 16 -15.12 3.05 8.69
CA ALA A 16 -14.05 2.20 8.17
C ALA A 16 -13.85 2.40 6.65
N ASN A 17 -14.95 2.44 5.89
CA ASN A 17 -14.90 2.67 4.45
C ASN A 17 -14.42 4.09 4.10
N LEU A 18 -14.82 5.12 4.86
CA LEU A 18 -14.35 6.49 4.66
C LEU A 18 -12.84 6.60 4.88
N ILE A 19 -12.33 5.99 5.96
CA ILE A 19 -10.90 5.96 6.26
C ILE A 19 -10.14 5.15 5.20
N GLY A 20 -10.69 4.00 4.77
CA GLY A 20 -10.12 3.19 3.71
C GLY A 20 -9.93 3.97 2.41
N ASP A 21 -10.99 4.64 1.94
CA ASP A 21 -10.94 5.48 0.74
C ASP A 21 -9.95 6.66 0.91
N TRP A 22 -9.92 7.28 2.09
CA TRP A 22 -8.99 8.37 2.36
C TRP A 22 -7.52 7.90 2.35
N LEU A 23 -7.20 6.77 2.97
CA LEU A 23 -5.84 6.20 2.98
C LEU A 23 -5.39 5.74 1.60
N ALA A 24 -6.30 5.15 0.82
CA ALA A 24 -6.03 4.63 -0.51
C ALA A 24 -5.53 5.72 -1.46
N GLN A 25 -5.99 6.97 -1.35
CA GLN A 25 -5.57 8.12 -2.16
C GLN A 25 -5.29 7.74 -3.63
N ASP A 26 -6.32 7.69 -4.47
CA ASP A 26 -6.15 7.54 -5.91
C ASP A 26 -6.33 8.90 -6.59
N ASP A 27 -5.25 9.46 -7.10
CA ASP A 27 -5.24 10.79 -7.73
C ASP A 27 -4.65 10.77 -9.15
N LEU A 28 -4.35 9.59 -9.70
CA LEU A 28 -3.78 9.42 -11.03
C LEU A 28 -4.79 9.83 -12.14
N PRO A 29 -4.51 10.89 -12.91
CA PRO A 29 -5.37 11.26 -14.03
C PRO A 29 -5.30 10.23 -15.17
N GLN A 30 -6.42 9.99 -15.84
CA GLN A 30 -6.50 9.03 -16.96
C GLN A 30 -5.48 9.34 -18.09
N ASN A 31 -5.20 10.62 -18.32
CA ASN A 31 -4.31 11.11 -19.38
C ASN A 31 -2.91 11.49 -18.89
N ALA A 32 -2.52 11.09 -17.68
CA ALA A 32 -1.19 11.37 -17.16
C ALA A 32 -0.10 10.76 -18.06
N GLN A 33 0.91 11.56 -18.38
CA GLN A 33 2.11 11.11 -19.08
C GLN A 33 3.16 10.70 -18.04
N LEU A 34 3.24 9.40 -17.79
CA LEU A 34 4.15 8.82 -16.80
C LEU A 34 5.45 8.40 -17.49
N GLN A 35 6.58 8.62 -16.81
CA GLN A 35 7.89 8.12 -17.24
C GLN A 35 8.28 6.86 -16.48
N ILE A 36 7.72 6.63 -15.29
CA ILE A 36 8.02 5.47 -14.46
C ILE A 36 6.87 5.09 -13.53
N ALA A 37 6.70 3.79 -13.30
CA ALA A 37 5.87 3.26 -12.22
C ALA A 37 6.77 2.74 -11.09
N VAL A 38 6.43 3.07 -9.86
CA VAL A 38 7.12 2.60 -8.66
C VAL A 38 6.17 1.73 -7.84
N LEU A 39 6.44 0.43 -7.79
CA LEU A 39 5.74 -0.52 -6.93
C LEU A 39 6.52 -0.66 -5.62
N ALA A 40 5.96 -0.16 -4.52
CA ALA A 40 6.49 -0.38 -3.20
C ALA A 40 6.05 -1.76 -2.68
N GLY A 41 6.97 -2.46 -2.02
CA GLY A 41 6.78 -3.83 -1.53
C GLY A 41 5.54 -3.98 -0.64
N ASN A 42 4.66 -4.91 -1.02
CA ASN A 42 3.43 -5.24 -0.31
C ASN A 42 2.94 -6.66 -0.68
N ALA A 43 1.83 -7.07 -0.06
CA ALA A 43 1.25 -8.41 -0.19
C ALA A 43 -0.13 -8.42 -0.86
N VAL A 44 -0.57 -7.31 -1.46
CA VAL A 44 -1.93 -7.12 -1.96
C VAL A 44 -1.95 -7.44 -3.44
N ILE A 45 -2.42 -8.64 -3.80
CA ILE A 45 -2.35 -9.11 -5.21
C ILE A 45 -3.03 -8.14 -6.19
N PRO A 46 -4.23 -7.59 -5.91
CA PRO A 46 -4.85 -6.62 -6.82
C PRO A 46 -4.01 -5.35 -7.07
N THR A 47 -3.28 -4.87 -6.06
CA THR A 47 -2.36 -3.73 -6.17
C THR A 47 -1.12 -4.08 -7.00
N ILE A 48 -0.53 -5.25 -6.74
CA ILE A 48 0.63 -5.76 -7.50
C ILE A 48 0.27 -5.91 -8.99
N ASP A 49 -0.89 -6.50 -9.26
CA ASP A 49 -1.43 -6.67 -10.60
C ASP A 49 -1.73 -5.34 -11.28
N ALA A 50 -2.26 -4.36 -10.53
CA ALA A 50 -2.52 -3.03 -11.06
C ALA A 50 -1.22 -2.31 -11.47
N ALA A 51 -0.15 -2.41 -10.67
CA ALA A 51 1.16 -1.85 -11.04
C ALA A 51 1.71 -2.50 -12.31
N CYS A 52 1.69 -3.84 -12.39
CA CYS A 52 2.18 -4.55 -13.55
C CYS A 52 1.35 -4.25 -14.80
N ARG A 53 0.02 -4.24 -14.68
CA ARG A 53 -0.90 -3.87 -15.76
C ARG A 53 -0.62 -2.47 -16.28
N LEU A 54 -0.46 -1.49 -15.38
CA LEU A 54 -0.19 -0.11 -15.74
C LEU A 54 1.13 0.02 -16.50
N ALA A 55 2.20 -0.58 -15.97
CA ALA A 55 3.53 -0.55 -16.60
C ALA A 55 3.51 -1.23 -17.98
N ALA A 56 2.88 -2.40 -18.09
CA ALA A 56 2.77 -3.14 -19.36
C ALA A 56 1.97 -2.37 -20.42
N GLN A 57 0.81 -1.81 -20.05
CA GLN A 57 -0.06 -1.06 -20.97
C GLN A 57 0.56 0.26 -21.41
N ARG A 58 1.23 0.98 -20.50
CA ARG A 58 1.87 2.27 -20.80
C ARG A 58 3.28 2.11 -21.39
N GLN A 59 3.83 0.90 -21.36
CA GLN A 59 5.18 0.58 -21.85
C GLN A 59 6.28 1.39 -21.14
N ILE A 60 6.10 1.67 -19.86
CA ILE A 60 7.04 2.42 -19.02
C ILE A 60 7.84 1.46 -18.10
N PRO A 61 9.04 1.85 -17.65
CA PRO A 61 9.76 1.11 -16.62
C PRO A 61 8.93 0.90 -15.36
N LEU A 62 9.09 -0.29 -14.76
CA LEU A 62 8.56 -0.64 -13.46
C LEU A 62 9.72 -0.77 -12.47
N LEU A 63 9.86 0.19 -11.57
CA LEU A 63 10.77 0.10 -10.43
C LEU A 63 10.03 -0.57 -9.28
N ILE A 64 10.62 -1.63 -8.74
CA ILE A 64 10.05 -2.39 -7.62
C ILE A 64 11.00 -2.22 -6.43
N SER A 65 10.50 -1.62 -5.35
CA SER A 65 11.27 -1.33 -4.14
C SER A 65 10.72 -2.09 -2.94
N GLY A 66 11.51 -3.05 -2.46
CA GLY A 66 11.19 -3.87 -1.30
C GLY A 66 12.27 -4.90 -1.02
N GLY A 67 12.89 -4.80 0.15
CA GLY A 67 13.81 -5.80 0.69
C GLY A 67 13.09 -6.87 1.50
N ILE A 68 13.59 -7.12 2.73
CA ILE A 68 12.95 -8.00 3.72
C ILE A 68 12.50 -7.14 4.90
N GLY A 69 11.21 -7.18 5.23
CA GLY A 69 10.59 -6.38 6.26
C GLY A 69 9.28 -6.97 6.78
N HIS A 70 8.46 -6.12 7.39
CA HIS A 70 7.23 -6.54 8.10
C HIS A 70 6.16 -7.15 7.18
N SER A 71 6.18 -6.83 5.88
CA SER A 71 5.19 -7.29 4.89
C SER A 71 5.60 -8.60 4.20
N THR A 72 6.85 -9.04 4.37
CA THR A 72 7.47 -10.05 3.52
C THR A 72 6.81 -11.42 3.65
N THR A 73 6.60 -11.88 4.89
CA THR A 73 5.93 -13.17 5.14
C THR A 73 4.50 -13.19 4.62
N PHE A 74 3.83 -12.04 4.63
CA PHE A 74 2.48 -11.92 4.08
C PHE A 74 2.46 -11.98 2.56
N LEU A 75 3.47 -11.42 1.88
CA LEU A 75 3.64 -11.59 0.44
C LEU A 75 3.88 -13.07 0.11
N TYR A 76 4.71 -13.77 0.89
CA TYR A 76 4.96 -15.20 0.69
C TYR A 76 3.64 -15.99 0.75
N ASP A 77 2.82 -15.73 1.77
CA ASP A 77 1.52 -16.38 1.93
C ASP A 77 0.53 -16.03 0.82
N ALA A 78 0.50 -14.77 0.38
CA ALA A 78 -0.36 -14.33 -0.71
C ALA A 78 0.00 -15.05 -2.02
N VAL A 79 1.29 -15.11 -2.35
CA VAL A 79 1.80 -15.81 -3.55
C VAL A 79 1.49 -17.31 -3.48
N ARG A 80 1.75 -17.97 -2.35
CA ARG A 80 1.48 -19.41 -2.16
C ARG A 80 0.00 -19.78 -2.30
N LYS A 81 -0.91 -18.87 -1.95
CA LYS A 81 -2.36 -19.07 -2.06
C LYS A 81 -2.91 -18.69 -3.44
N HIS A 82 -2.17 -17.93 -4.23
CA HIS A 82 -2.65 -17.43 -5.51
C HIS A 82 -2.60 -18.52 -6.58
N PRO A 83 -3.70 -18.79 -7.32
CA PRO A 83 -3.80 -19.91 -8.25
C PRO A 83 -2.74 -19.89 -9.36
N HIS A 84 -2.29 -18.68 -9.76
CA HIS A 84 -1.28 -18.51 -10.79
C HIS A 84 0.13 -18.33 -10.24
N TYR A 85 0.31 -17.69 -9.08
CA TYR A 85 1.64 -17.32 -8.58
C TYR A 85 2.25 -18.36 -7.63
N GLN A 86 1.47 -19.34 -7.16
CA GLN A 86 1.88 -20.37 -6.20
C GLN A 86 3.14 -21.17 -6.57
N ALA A 87 3.52 -21.20 -7.86
CA ALA A 87 4.72 -21.89 -8.32
C ALA A 87 6.03 -21.11 -8.06
N LEU A 88 5.93 -19.80 -7.78
CA LEU A 88 7.09 -18.95 -7.52
C LEU A 88 7.79 -19.35 -6.21
N GLN A 89 9.12 -19.34 -6.24
CA GLN A 89 9.92 -19.50 -5.03
C GLN A 89 9.86 -18.21 -4.21
N VAL A 90 9.54 -18.27 -2.93
CA VAL A 90 9.39 -17.08 -2.08
C VAL A 90 10.34 -17.07 -0.87
N GLU A 91 10.77 -18.24 -0.40
CA GLU A 91 11.47 -18.35 0.88
C GLU A 91 12.82 -17.63 0.89
N GLY A 92 13.04 -16.78 1.90
CA GLY A 92 14.28 -16.00 2.07
C GLY A 92 14.56 -14.95 0.99
N ARG A 93 13.62 -14.70 0.07
CA ARG A 93 13.80 -13.73 -1.02
C ARG A 93 13.28 -12.34 -0.64
N PRO A 94 13.95 -11.26 -1.07
CA PRO A 94 13.40 -9.92 -0.94
C PRO A 94 12.08 -9.78 -1.72
N GLU A 95 11.18 -8.94 -1.22
CA GLU A 95 9.85 -8.70 -1.82
C GLU A 95 9.98 -8.32 -3.30
N SER A 96 10.90 -7.41 -3.62
CA SER A 96 11.12 -6.92 -4.98
C SER A 96 11.47 -8.00 -6.00
N HIS A 97 12.20 -9.06 -5.60
CA HIS A 97 12.56 -10.16 -6.49
C HIS A 97 11.35 -11.05 -6.80
N ILE A 98 10.48 -11.29 -5.82
CA ILE A 98 9.24 -12.06 -6.02
C ILE A 98 8.28 -11.27 -6.92
N LEU A 99 8.16 -9.98 -6.67
CA LEU A 99 7.32 -9.09 -7.48
C LEU A 99 7.86 -8.91 -8.91
N ALA A 100 9.19 -8.92 -9.09
CA ALA A 100 9.81 -8.92 -10.42
C ALA A 100 9.48 -10.21 -11.21
N ASP A 101 9.50 -11.37 -10.56
CA ASP A 101 9.07 -12.62 -11.21
C ASP A 101 7.60 -12.56 -11.63
N ILE A 102 6.73 -11.94 -10.81
CA ILE A 102 5.32 -11.72 -11.18
C ILE A 102 5.22 -10.85 -12.43
N ALA A 103 5.93 -9.71 -12.42
CA ALA A 103 5.95 -8.75 -13.52
C ALA A 103 6.47 -9.36 -14.84
N GLU A 104 7.54 -10.14 -14.78
CA GLU A 104 8.15 -10.75 -15.95
C GLU A 104 7.33 -11.97 -16.45
N GLN A 105 7.07 -12.95 -15.58
CA GLN A 105 6.54 -14.25 -16.01
C GLN A 105 5.04 -14.22 -16.33
N PHE A 106 4.27 -13.38 -15.65
CA PHE A 106 2.81 -13.36 -15.75
C PHE A 106 2.26 -12.12 -16.47
N TRP A 107 2.95 -10.99 -16.34
CA TRP A 107 2.57 -9.74 -17.00
C TRP A 107 3.39 -9.42 -18.25
N GLN A 108 4.40 -10.24 -18.56
CA GLN A 108 5.24 -10.12 -19.76
C GLN A 108 5.90 -8.75 -19.91
N ILE A 109 6.25 -8.13 -18.79
CA ILE A 109 7.07 -6.91 -18.79
C ILE A 109 8.51 -7.33 -19.14
N PRO A 110 9.11 -6.76 -20.19
CA PRO A 110 10.50 -7.05 -20.54
C PRO A 110 11.45 -6.80 -19.36
N GLY A 111 12.39 -7.72 -19.10
CA GLY A 111 13.32 -7.61 -17.97
C GLY A 111 14.18 -6.33 -17.99
N ASP A 112 14.45 -5.76 -19.16
CA ASP A 112 15.16 -4.47 -19.30
C ASP A 112 14.32 -3.25 -18.88
N ARG A 113 13.02 -3.43 -18.66
CA ARG A 113 12.09 -2.43 -18.09
C ARG A 113 11.79 -2.68 -16.61
N ILE A 114 12.30 -3.75 -16.02
CA ILE A 114 12.12 -4.04 -14.60
C ILE A 114 13.37 -3.58 -13.84
N VAL A 115 13.18 -2.71 -12.85
CA VAL A 115 14.26 -2.16 -12.03
C VAL A 115 14.03 -2.60 -10.58
N VAL A 116 14.96 -3.38 -10.04
CA VAL A 116 14.83 -3.95 -8.69
C VAL A 116 15.65 -3.15 -7.67
N GLU A 117 15.00 -2.77 -6.58
CA GLU A 117 15.60 -2.27 -5.34
C GLU A 117 15.23 -3.22 -4.19
N ASP A 118 16.23 -3.92 -3.63
CA ASP A 118 16.04 -5.07 -2.74
C ASP A 118 16.62 -4.90 -1.33
N ARG A 119 17.00 -3.68 -0.95
CA ARG A 119 17.66 -3.38 0.34
C ARG A 119 16.73 -2.73 1.36
N SER A 120 15.62 -2.14 0.94
CA SER A 120 14.68 -1.46 1.83
C SER A 120 14.01 -2.41 2.84
N THR A 121 13.93 -1.99 4.10
CA THR A 121 13.30 -2.75 5.19
C THR A 121 12.00 -2.12 5.69
N ASN A 122 11.71 -0.89 5.26
CA ASN A 122 10.55 -0.11 5.67
C ASN A 122 10.18 0.97 4.63
N CYS A 123 8.97 1.53 4.76
CA CYS A 123 8.43 2.51 3.83
C CYS A 123 9.31 3.77 3.62
N GLY A 124 10.02 4.23 4.66
CA GLY A 124 10.95 5.36 4.55
C GLY A 124 12.14 5.04 3.65
N GLU A 125 12.71 3.86 3.84
CA GLU A 125 13.79 3.34 3.01
C GLU A 125 13.33 3.06 1.58
N ASN A 126 12.10 2.57 1.35
CA ASN A 126 11.58 2.36 -0.01
C ASN A 126 11.67 3.67 -0.82
N ALA A 127 11.19 4.79 -0.27
CA ALA A 127 11.21 6.07 -0.96
C ALA A 127 12.64 6.59 -1.18
N TRP A 128 13.50 6.49 -0.17
CA TRP A 128 14.88 6.97 -0.26
C TRP A 128 15.74 6.14 -1.23
N PHE A 129 15.68 4.80 -1.15
CA PHE A 129 16.40 3.93 -2.09
C PHE A 129 15.82 4.01 -3.50
N THR A 130 14.50 4.22 -3.65
CA THR A 130 13.91 4.53 -4.96
C THR A 130 14.56 5.78 -5.57
N ARG A 131 14.57 6.91 -4.84
CA ARG A 131 15.20 8.15 -5.31
C ARG A 131 16.66 7.91 -5.75
N ARG A 132 17.43 7.29 -4.86
CA ARG A 132 18.83 6.98 -5.08
C ARG A 132 19.03 6.15 -6.35
N LEU A 133 18.22 5.10 -6.54
CA LEU A 133 18.35 4.21 -7.70
C LEU A 133 17.97 4.90 -9.01
N LEU A 134 16.94 5.75 -9.00
CA LEU A 134 16.55 6.56 -10.15
C LEU A 134 17.68 7.50 -10.58
N GLU A 135 18.28 8.21 -9.63
CA GLU A 135 19.40 9.14 -9.86
C GLU A 135 20.66 8.40 -10.32
N GLU A 136 21.04 7.29 -9.66
CA GLU A 136 22.22 6.48 -10.00
C GLU A 136 22.16 5.87 -11.41
N ARG A 137 20.96 5.48 -11.86
CA ARG A 137 20.77 4.89 -13.20
C ARG A 137 20.39 5.90 -14.27
N GLY A 138 20.19 7.17 -13.92
CA GLY A 138 19.75 8.21 -14.85
C GLY A 138 18.39 7.91 -15.48
N LEU A 139 17.48 7.25 -14.75
CA LEU A 139 16.13 6.94 -15.22
C LEU A 139 15.30 8.22 -15.21
N ASP A 140 14.54 8.48 -16.28
CA ASP A 140 13.63 9.61 -16.31
C ASP A 140 12.51 9.40 -15.28
N HIS A 141 12.42 10.34 -14.35
CA HIS A 141 11.45 10.35 -13.27
C HIS A 141 10.86 11.75 -13.10
N THR A 142 10.73 12.51 -14.19
CA THR A 142 10.10 13.84 -14.16
C THR A 142 8.60 13.78 -13.79
N SER A 143 7.91 12.74 -14.24
CA SER A 143 6.58 12.32 -13.76
C SER A 143 6.55 10.81 -13.53
N GLY A 144 6.02 10.40 -12.39
CA GLY A 144 5.89 9.00 -12.06
C GLY A 144 4.65 8.71 -11.24
N VAL A 145 4.38 7.43 -11.04
CA VAL A 145 3.28 6.96 -10.23
C VAL A 145 3.80 6.03 -9.15
N VAL A 146 3.30 6.19 -7.94
CA VAL A 146 3.60 5.33 -6.80
C VAL A 146 2.41 4.42 -6.55
N ILE A 147 2.69 3.12 -6.48
CA ILE A 147 1.73 2.06 -6.22
C ILE A 147 2.13 1.34 -4.94
N GLN A 148 1.21 1.26 -4.00
CA GLN A 148 1.39 0.65 -2.69
C GLN A 148 0.07 0.06 -2.20
N ASP A 149 0.15 -0.82 -1.21
CA ASP A 149 -0.97 -1.25 -0.37
C ASP A 149 -1.90 -0.05 -0.06
N PRO A 150 -3.20 -0.13 -0.38
CA PRO A 150 -4.15 0.97 -0.19
C PRO A 150 -4.15 1.55 1.23
N THR A 151 -3.91 0.73 2.25
CA THR A 151 -3.87 1.22 3.65
C THR A 151 -2.67 2.13 3.90
N MET A 152 -1.56 1.94 3.19
CA MET A 152 -0.29 2.66 3.37
C MET A 152 0.00 3.67 2.25
N GLN A 153 -0.86 3.79 1.25
CA GLN A 153 -0.63 4.60 0.06
C GLN A 153 -0.42 6.09 0.43
N ARG A 154 -1.34 6.71 1.18
CA ARG A 154 -1.20 8.11 1.61
C ARG A 154 0.09 8.38 2.38
N ARG A 155 0.49 7.49 3.30
CA ARG A 155 1.76 7.64 4.04
C ARG A 155 2.95 7.54 3.10
N THR A 156 2.90 6.65 2.13
CA THR A 156 3.95 6.48 1.11
C THR A 156 4.09 7.74 0.26
N MET A 157 2.97 8.33 -0.19
CA MET A 157 2.99 9.61 -0.92
C MET A 157 3.60 10.74 -0.10
N ALA A 158 3.22 10.87 1.18
CA ALA A 158 3.80 11.87 2.08
C ALA A 158 5.30 11.62 2.37
N THR A 159 5.75 10.36 2.30
CA THR A 159 7.17 9.99 2.39
C THR A 159 7.93 10.38 1.12
N PHE A 160 7.37 10.12 -0.07
CA PHE A 160 7.96 10.57 -1.35
C PHE A 160 8.09 12.09 -1.39
N ALA A 161 7.05 12.82 -1.02
CA ALA A 161 7.10 14.28 -0.93
C ALA A 161 8.24 14.76 0.00
N ARG A 162 8.43 14.09 1.14
CA ARG A 162 9.51 14.40 2.08
C ARG A 162 10.89 14.14 1.49
N VAL A 163 11.07 13.00 0.81
CA VAL A 163 12.36 12.60 0.21
C VAL A 163 12.78 13.56 -0.91
N TRP A 164 11.84 14.11 -1.68
CA TRP A 164 12.11 15.05 -2.77
C TRP A 164 12.01 16.53 -2.37
N GLN A 165 11.66 16.86 -1.13
CA GLN A 165 11.44 18.24 -0.68
C GLN A 165 12.60 19.20 -1.02
N GLU A 166 13.84 18.73 -0.88
CA GLU A 166 15.07 19.49 -1.13
C GLU A 166 15.71 19.20 -2.50
N ALA A 167 15.01 18.51 -3.41
CA ALA A 167 15.53 18.25 -4.75
C ALA A 167 15.51 19.54 -5.60
N PRO A 168 16.54 19.81 -6.42
CA PRO A 168 16.57 20.99 -7.29
C PRO A 168 15.40 21.06 -8.28
N ALA A 169 14.93 19.90 -8.73
CA ALA A 169 13.72 19.73 -9.52
C ALA A 169 12.89 18.61 -8.88
N GLN A 170 11.66 18.93 -8.49
CA GLN A 170 10.75 17.95 -7.89
C GLN A 170 9.96 17.23 -8.98
N PRO A 171 9.99 15.89 -9.05
CA PRO A 171 9.10 15.11 -9.86
C PRO A 171 7.63 15.35 -9.52
N GLN A 172 6.77 15.15 -10.51
CA GLN A 172 5.35 14.96 -10.27
C GLN A 172 5.07 13.49 -9.94
N TRP A 173 4.77 13.21 -8.68
CA TRP A 173 4.34 11.87 -8.24
C TRP A 173 2.82 11.79 -8.14
N TRP A 174 2.24 10.85 -8.88
CA TRP A 174 0.84 10.45 -8.77
C TRP A 174 0.69 9.23 -7.86
N SER A 175 -0.48 9.09 -7.26
CA SER A 175 -0.85 8.00 -6.38
C SER A 175 -1.85 7.08 -7.09
N TYR A 176 -1.55 5.79 -7.11
CA TYR A 176 -2.42 4.78 -7.73
C TYR A 176 -2.30 3.44 -6.96
N PRO A 177 -3.13 3.20 -5.94
CA PRO A 177 -3.10 1.94 -5.18
C PRO A 177 -3.64 0.73 -5.98
N GLY A 178 -4.30 0.97 -7.11
CA GLY A 178 -4.89 -0.06 -7.98
C GLY A 178 -6.24 -0.59 -7.53
N CYS A 179 -6.58 -0.48 -6.24
CA CYS A 179 -7.89 -0.78 -5.70
C CYS A 179 -8.23 0.12 -4.51
N SER A 180 -9.53 0.31 -4.25
CA SER A 180 -10.04 0.89 -3.00
C SER A 180 -11.00 -0.13 -2.36
N PRO A 181 -10.49 -1.02 -1.48
CA PRO A 181 -11.30 -2.04 -0.84
C PRO A 181 -12.40 -1.42 0.02
N ARG A 182 -13.61 -1.97 -0.08
CA ARG A 182 -14.76 -1.58 0.74
C ARG A 182 -15.32 -2.77 1.48
N LEU A 183 -15.69 -2.56 2.73
CA LEU A 183 -16.32 -3.55 3.59
C LEU A 183 -17.85 -3.47 3.50
N GLU A 184 -18.50 -4.61 3.68
CA GLU A 184 -19.94 -4.74 3.83
C GLU A 184 -20.32 -5.79 4.88
N ASN A 185 -21.47 -5.60 5.52
CA ASN A 185 -22.06 -6.63 6.37
C ASN A 185 -22.77 -7.68 5.52
N SER A 186 -22.55 -8.96 5.83
CA SER A 186 -23.24 -10.10 5.23
C SER A 186 -23.89 -10.98 6.31
N ALA A 187 -24.67 -11.98 5.88
CA ALA A 187 -25.24 -12.98 6.80
C ALA A 187 -24.16 -13.76 7.58
N ALA A 188 -22.94 -13.84 7.06
CA ALA A 188 -21.81 -14.52 7.69
C ALA A 188 -20.86 -13.56 8.42
N GLY A 189 -21.26 -12.31 8.67
CA GLY A 189 -20.43 -11.28 9.29
C GLY A 189 -19.84 -10.29 8.27
N LEU A 190 -18.83 -9.56 8.71
CA LEU A 190 -18.16 -8.52 7.94
C LEU A 190 -17.23 -9.14 6.88
N ARG A 191 -17.27 -8.61 5.65
CA ARG A 191 -16.44 -9.04 4.52
C ARG A 191 -16.09 -7.88 3.60
N PHE A 192 -15.19 -8.10 2.65
CA PHE A 192 -15.04 -7.18 1.52
C PHE A 192 -16.22 -7.30 0.55
N SER A 193 -16.58 -6.18 -0.04
CA SER A 193 -17.53 -6.10 -1.14
C SER A 193 -16.86 -6.48 -2.46
N GLY A 194 -17.55 -7.26 -3.29
CA GLY A 194 -17.02 -7.72 -4.57
C GLY A 194 -16.06 -8.91 -4.44
N ASP A 195 -15.08 -8.98 -5.35
CA ASP A 195 -14.03 -9.99 -5.34
C ASP A 195 -12.95 -9.61 -4.31
N ASP A 196 -12.71 -10.50 -3.35
CA ASP A 196 -11.74 -10.34 -2.26
C ASP A 196 -10.47 -11.16 -2.45
N SER A 197 -10.31 -11.81 -3.62
CA SER A 197 -9.14 -12.61 -3.95
C SER A 197 -7.85 -11.80 -3.80
N GLY A 198 -6.95 -12.31 -2.95
CA GLY A 198 -5.64 -11.69 -2.71
C GLY A 198 -5.68 -10.40 -1.88
N LEU A 199 -6.82 -10.06 -1.27
CA LEU A 199 -6.91 -9.05 -0.22
C LEU A 199 -6.51 -9.64 1.15
N TRP A 200 -6.34 -8.77 2.14
CA TRP A 200 -6.06 -9.18 3.52
C TRP A 200 -7.25 -9.93 4.13
N PRO A 201 -7.04 -10.72 5.18
CA PRO A 201 -8.09 -11.00 6.14
C PRO A 201 -8.69 -9.68 6.69
N VAL A 202 -10.01 -9.64 6.89
CA VAL A 202 -10.75 -8.43 7.30
C VAL A 202 -10.19 -7.83 8.59
N GLY A 203 -9.87 -8.67 9.59
CA GLY A 203 -9.31 -8.21 10.85
C GLY A 203 -7.96 -7.51 10.66
N ARG A 204 -7.14 -8.02 9.74
CA ARG A 204 -5.85 -7.40 9.42
C ARG A 204 -6.00 -6.07 8.70
N TYR A 205 -6.92 -5.97 7.75
CA TYR A 205 -7.20 -4.71 7.06
C TYR A 205 -7.62 -3.61 8.06
N LEU A 206 -8.55 -3.91 8.96
CA LEU A 206 -8.98 -2.97 10.00
C LEU A 206 -7.83 -2.57 10.94
N ALA A 207 -6.98 -3.52 11.33
CA ALA A 207 -5.79 -3.23 12.13
C ALA A 207 -4.80 -2.30 11.41
N LEU A 208 -4.62 -2.47 10.10
CA LEU A 208 -3.78 -1.59 9.27
C LEU A 208 -4.36 -0.17 9.21
N LEU A 209 -5.66 -0.02 8.94
CA LEU A 209 -6.33 1.30 8.94
C LEU A 209 -6.09 2.06 10.26
N LEU A 210 -6.37 1.39 11.39
CA LEU A 210 -6.19 1.97 12.72
C LEU A 210 -4.73 2.29 13.05
N GLY A 211 -3.79 1.50 12.55
CA GLY A 211 -2.35 1.71 12.76
C GLY A 211 -1.76 2.86 11.95
N GLU A 212 -2.35 3.21 10.81
CA GLU A 212 -1.85 4.26 9.91
C GLU A 212 -2.22 5.67 10.37
N LEU A 213 -3.42 5.86 10.91
CA LEU A 213 -3.92 7.16 11.37
C LEU A 213 -3.00 7.86 12.39
N PRO A 214 -2.55 7.21 13.49
CA PRO A 214 -1.63 7.87 14.43
C PRO A 214 -0.25 8.16 13.83
N ARG A 215 0.18 7.44 12.78
CA ARG A 215 1.43 7.73 12.07
C ARG A 215 1.28 8.98 11.20
N LEU A 216 0.12 9.17 10.59
CA LEU A 216 -0.15 10.29 9.69
C LEU A 216 -0.46 11.60 10.42
N LEU A 217 -0.91 11.55 11.68
CA LEU A 217 -1.10 12.75 12.49
C LEU A 217 0.19 13.56 12.60
N ASP A 218 0.11 14.87 12.42
CA ASP A 218 1.25 15.77 12.61
C ASP A 218 1.31 16.31 14.04
N ASN A 219 1.74 15.44 14.96
CA ASN A 219 1.94 15.76 16.37
C ASN A 219 3.21 15.08 16.90
N ALA A 220 3.50 15.25 18.19
CA ALA A 220 4.72 14.73 18.83
C ALA A 220 4.94 13.21 18.69
N GLN A 221 3.89 12.40 18.48
CA GLN A 221 4.01 10.94 18.31
C GLN A 221 3.98 10.49 16.84
N GLY A 222 3.41 11.30 15.96
CA GLY A 222 3.24 10.98 14.55
C GLY A 222 4.48 11.25 13.71
N TYR A 223 4.37 10.98 12.40
CA TYR A 223 5.53 10.94 11.50
C TYR A 223 5.78 12.28 10.81
N GLY A 224 4.87 13.24 10.95
CA GLY A 224 4.98 14.58 10.37
C GLY A 224 6.07 15.45 11.01
N PRO A 225 6.24 16.69 10.52
CA PRO A 225 7.26 17.63 11.00
C PRO A 225 7.21 17.94 12.50
N ASN A 226 6.04 17.91 13.14
CA ASN A 226 5.87 18.15 14.57
C ASN A 226 6.14 16.90 15.43
N GLY A 227 6.53 15.79 14.81
CA GLY A 227 6.86 14.52 15.45
C GLY A 227 8.20 13.97 14.97
N LYS A 228 8.16 12.83 14.28
CA LYS A 228 9.39 12.12 13.85
C LYS A 228 10.02 12.69 12.57
N GLY A 229 9.34 13.56 11.83
CA GLY A 229 9.88 14.20 10.62
C GLY A 229 10.15 13.27 9.42
N PHE A 230 9.51 12.10 9.39
CA PHE A 230 9.66 11.08 8.35
C PHE A 230 8.79 11.34 7.12
N ILE A 231 7.68 12.07 7.28
CA ILE A 231 6.77 12.45 6.19
C ILE A 231 6.53 13.96 6.20
N THR A 232 5.99 14.49 5.11
CA THR A 232 5.44 15.86 5.10
C THR A 232 4.19 15.95 5.97
N HIS A 233 3.75 17.17 6.29
CA HIS A 233 2.45 17.39 6.92
C HIS A 233 1.33 16.73 6.10
N VAL A 234 0.35 16.15 6.79
CA VAL A 234 -0.85 15.56 6.19
C VAL A 234 -2.06 16.20 6.83
N ASP A 235 -2.88 16.86 6.02
CA ASP A 235 -4.15 17.42 6.46
C ASP A 235 -5.11 16.28 6.85
N PHE A 236 -5.77 16.44 8.00
CA PHE A 236 -6.82 15.54 8.46
C PHE A 236 -8.19 16.22 8.30
N PRO A 237 -8.96 15.84 7.27
CA PRO A 237 -10.34 16.28 7.14
C PRO A 237 -11.17 15.98 8.40
N ARG A 238 -12.18 16.82 8.66
CA ARG A 238 -13.04 16.70 9.85
C ARG A 238 -13.77 15.36 9.89
N ASP A 239 -14.29 14.93 8.75
CA ASP A 239 -14.99 13.65 8.58
C ASP A 239 -14.07 12.45 8.84
N VAL A 240 -12.81 12.49 8.37
CA VAL A 240 -11.79 11.48 8.70
C VAL A 240 -11.51 11.44 10.20
N SER A 241 -11.41 12.59 10.85
CA SER A 241 -11.18 12.68 12.30
C SER A 241 -12.35 12.10 13.10
N VAL A 242 -13.58 12.40 12.69
CA VAL A 242 -14.81 11.84 13.30
C VAL A 242 -14.91 10.34 13.06
N ALA A 243 -14.67 9.88 11.84
CA ALA A 243 -14.65 8.46 11.50
C ALA A 243 -13.61 7.71 12.35
N TRP A 244 -12.43 8.30 12.57
CA TRP A 244 -11.41 7.68 13.38
C TRP A 244 -11.83 7.57 14.85
N GLN A 245 -12.43 8.61 15.40
CA GLN A 245 -12.98 8.57 16.75
C GLN A 245 -14.04 7.47 16.88
N CYS A 246 -14.97 7.37 15.92
CA CYS A 246 -15.97 6.31 15.84
C CYS A 246 -15.33 4.91 15.89
N LEU A 247 -14.30 4.65 15.08
CA LEU A 247 -13.62 3.35 15.09
C LEU A 247 -12.91 3.06 16.42
N ARG A 248 -12.31 4.09 17.06
CA ARG A 248 -11.59 3.90 18.34
C ARG A 248 -12.52 3.63 19.51
N GLU A 249 -13.71 4.21 19.50
CA GLU A 249 -14.69 4.10 20.57
C GLU A 249 -15.58 2.85 20.45
N ASP A 250 -15.57 2.17 19.29
CA ASP A 250 -16.30 0.92 19.09
C ASP A 250 -15.66 -0.24 19.88
N THR A 251 -16.30 -0.62 20.98
CA THR A 251 -15.83 -1.70 21.85
C THR A 251 -15.87 -3.07 21.17
N LEU A 252 -16.85 -3.34 20.31
CA LEU A 252 -16.97 -4.61 19.59
C LEU A 252 -15.84 -4.78 18.58
N LEU A 253 -15.50 -3.70 17.86
CA LEU A 253 -14.36 -3.67 16.96
C LEU A 253 -13.05 -3.93 17.73
N ASN A 254 -12.83 -3.23 18.83
CA ASN A 254 -11.63 -3.40 19.66
C ASN A 254 -11.52 -4.82 20.25
N GLU A 255 -12.60 -5.37 20.78
CA GLU A 255 -12.65 -6.75 21.29
C GLU A 255 -12.34 -7.76 20.19
N ALA A 256 -12.93 -7.58 19.00
CA ALA A 256 -12.69 -8.45 17.85
C ALA A 256 -11.21 -8.41 17.41
N LEU A 257 -10.61 -7.23 17.33
CA LEU A 257 -9.20 -7.10 16.96
C LEU A 257 -8.25 -7.68 18.02
N ASN A 258 -8.53 -7.44 19.30
CA ASN A 258 -7.71 -7.95 20.41
C ASN A 258 -7.76 -9.47 20.52
N ALA A 259 -8.95 -10.08 20.36
CA ALA A 259 -9.11 -11.54 20.39
C ALA A 259 -8.29 -12.26 19.30
N ARG A 260 -7.96 -11.56 18.21
CA ARG A 260 -7.18 -12.06 17.07
C ARG A 260 -5.69 -11.73 17.14
N SER A 261 -5.30 -10.77 17.97
CA SER A 261 -3.90 -10.42 18.19
C SER A 261 -3.23 -11.32 19.26
N LEU A 262 -4.05 -12.04 20.03
CA LEU A 262 -3.66 -12.99 21.08
C LEU A 262 -3.66 -14.46 20.62
N GLY A 263 -4.02 -14.74 19.37
CA GLY A 263 -4.03 -16.08 18.76
C GLY A 263 -3.04 -16.17 17.61
#